data_AF-A0AA39XMN5-F1
#
_entry.id   AF-A0AA39XMN5-F1
#
_cell.length_a   1.000
_cell.length_b   1.000
_cell.length_c   1.000
_cell.angle_alpha   90.00
_cell.angle_beta   90.00
_cell.angle_gamma   90.00
#
_symmetry.space_group_name_H-M   'P 1'
#
loop_
_entity.id
_entity.type
_entity.pdbx_description
1 polymer ?
#
loop_
_entity_poly.entity_id
_entity_poly.type
_entity_poly.pdbx_seq_one_letter_code
_entity_poly.pdbx_strand_id
1 'polypeptide(L)'
;MFATKGVGLPLDNLDYHIKKDGLDRYSLSKFAKRHKIDGVISIPLNPGNLSSDLYREAAGAFKVLVDMVSYPQEYGACTELFAGFSPEIMIENSGSWVIPFGRLMPIRKDLE
;
A
#
# COMPACT_ATOMS: atom_id res chain seq x y z
N MET A 1 -4.85 -7.47 9.32
CA MET A 1 -5.36 -6.63 8.20
C MET A 1 -6.43 -7.44 7.48
N PHE A 2 -7.69 -7.02 7.63
CA PHE A 2 -8.86 -7.68 7.05
C PHE A 2 -9.18 -6.95 5.74
N ALA A 3 -9.26 -7.68 4.63
CA ALA A 3 -9.68 -7.13 3.35
C ALA A 3 -10.83 -7.98 2.83
N THR A 4 -11.92 -7.33 2.44
CA THR A 4 -13.11 -8.03 1.96
C THR A 4 -12.84 -8.58 0.56
N LYS A 5 -13.08 -9.89 0.34
CA LYS A 5 -12.83 -10.53 -0.95
C LYS A 5 -13.75 -9.94 -2.02
N GLY A 6 -13.19 -9.69 -3.20
CA GLY A 6 -13.99 -9.38 -4.40
C GLY A 6 -14.48 -7.93 -4.53
N VAL A 7 -14.36 -7.09 -3.50
CA VAL A 7 -14.78 -5.68 -3.57
C VAL A 7 -13.61 -4.75 -3.89
N GLY A 8 -13.87 -3.80 -4.80
CA GLY A 8 -12.99 -2.67 -5.11
C GLY A 8 -13.38 -1.43 -4.32
N LEU A 9 -12.82 -0.28 -4.70
CA LEU A 9 -13.31 1.02 -4.24
C LEU A 9 -14.79 1.16 -4.64
N PRO A 10 -15.73 1.19 -3.68
CA PRO A 10 -17.13 1.49 -3.98
C PRO A 10 -17.21 2.96 -4.40
N LEU A 11 -17.44 3.21 -5.69
CA LEU A 11 -17.50 4.58 -6.24
C LEU A 11 -18.80 5.31 -5.86
N ASP A 12 -19.82 4.56 -5.47
CA ASP A 12 -21.14 5.00 -5.02
C ASP A 12 -21.15 5.53 -3.58
N ASN A 13 -20.07 5.32 -2.81
CA ASN A 13 -19.95 5.79 -1.42
C ASN A 13 -18.53 6.35 -1.15
N LEU A 14 -17.94 7.02 -2.14
CA LEU A 14 -16.64 7.69 -2.04
C LEU A 14 -16.63 8.80 -0.97
N ASP A 15 -17.78 9.42 -0.74
CA ASP A 15 -18.02 10.47 0.25
C ASP A 15 -18.29 9.91 1.66
N TYR A 16 -18.34 8.58 1.81
CA TYR A 16 -18.50 7.86 3.07
C TYR A 16 -19.77 8.20 3.86
N HIS A 17 -20.86 8.62 3.21
CA HIS A 17 -22.15 8.81 3.89
C HIS A 17 -22.70 7.50 4.47
N ILE A 18 -22.40 6.36 3.84
CA ILE A 18 -22.60 5.04 4.42
C ILE A 18 -21.36 4.69 5.24
N LYS A 19 -21.57 4.58 6.55
CA LYS A 19 -20.50 4.29 7.52
C LYS A 19 -19.84 2.93 7.20
N LYS A 20 -18.52 2.95 6.99
CA LYS A 20 -17.68 1.76 6.80
C LYS A 20 -16.54 1.77 7.82
N ASP A 21 -16.01 0.59 8.11
CA ASP A 21 -14.86 0.46 9.01
C ASP A 21 -13.62 1.14 8.43
N GLY A 22 -12.77 1.71 9.28
CA GLY A 22 -11.58 2.46 8.85
C GLY A 22 -10.62 1.63 7.99
N LEU A 23 -10.50 0.33 8.26
CA LEU A 23 -9.63 -0.55 7.48
C LEU A 23 -10.23 -0.91 6.12
N ASP A 24 -11.55 -0.97 6.00
CA ASP A 24 -12.24 -1.15 4.71
C ASP A 24 -12.07 0.08 3.81
N ARG A 25 -11.97 1.28 4.40
CA ARG A 25 -11.67 2.50 3.63
C ARG A 25 -10.27 2.49 3.02
N TYR A 26 -9.33 1.78 3.65
CA TYR A 26 -7.90 1.76 3.29
C TYR A 26 -7.51 0.56 2.41
N SER A 27 -8.19 -0.57 2.54
CA SER A 27 -7.79 -1.84 1.93
C SER A 27 -8.42 -2.03 0.54
N LEU A 28 -7.75 -1.58 -0.53
CA LEU A 28 -8.37 -1.49 -1.86
C LEU A 28 -7.42 -2.01 -2.96
N SER A 29 -7.83 -3.07 -3.67
CA SER A 29 -6.96 -3.78 -4.64
C SER A 29 -7.53 -3.95 -6.05
N LYS A 30 -8.76 -3.50 -6.33
CA LYS A 30 -9.41 -3.78 -7.64
C LYS A 30 -9.12 -2.77 -8.75
N PHE A 31 -8.49 -1.63 -8.45
CA PHE A 31 -8.10 -0.66 -9.49
C PHE A 31 -7.21 -1.32 -10.55
N ALA A 32 -6.27 -2.15 -10.12
CA ALA A 32 -5.43 -2.96 -11.00
C ALA A 32 -6.23 -3.85 -11.95
N LYS A 33 -7.26 -4.55 -11.47
CA LYS A 33 -8.09 -5.41 -12.32
C LYS A 33 -8.91 -4.59 -13.33
N ARG A 34 -9.46 -3.46 -12.89
CA ARG A 34 -10.34 -2.62 -13.70
C ARG A 34 -9.59 -1.93 -14.85
N HIS A 35 -8.42 -1.38 -14.55
CA HIS A 35 -7.66 -0.57 -15.50
C HIS A 35 -6.52 -1.32 -16.20
N LYS A 36 -6.43 -2.65 -16.01
CA LYS A 36 -5.48 -3.49 -16.75
C LYS A 36 -5.70 -3.40 -18.26
N ILE A 37 -6.96 -3.35 -18.69
CA ILE A 37 -7.33 -3.21 -20.11
C ILE A 37 -6.98 -1.84 -20.69
N ASP A 38 -6.87 -0.82 -19.83
CA ASP A 38 -6.49 0.54 -20.21
C ASP A 38 -4.96 0.71 -20.30
N GLY A 39 -4.20 -0.37 -20.10
CA GLY A 39 -2.74 -0.34 -20.07
C GLY A 39 -2.15 0.29 -18.80
N VAL A 40 -2.97 0.51 -17.76
CA VAL A 40 -2.53 1.12 -16.51
C VAL A 40 -2.02 0.05 -15.55
N ILE A 41 -0.76 0.18 -15.15
CA ILE A 41 -0.17 -0.63 -14.09
C ILE A 41 -0.56 -0.01 -12.75
N SER A 42 -1.12 -0.80 -11.85
CA SER A 42 -1.50 -0.37 -10.51
C SER A 42 -0.97 -1.36 -9.49
N ILE A 43 -0.09 -0.89 -8.64
CA ILE A 43 0.60 -1.71 -7.65
C ILE A 43 0.52 -1.01 -6.30
N PRO A 44 -0.16 -1.59 -5.29
CA PRO A 44 0.01 -1.15 -3.93
C PRO A 44 1.45 -1.35 -3.49
N LEU A 45 1.90 -0.49 -2.58
CA LEU A 45 3.23 -0.59 -1.99
C LEU A 45 3.20 -0.25 -0.51
N ASN A 46 4.19 -0.76 0.23
CA ASN A 46 4.45 -0.39 1.60
C ASN A 46 5.92 0.02 1.71
N PRO A 47 6.26 1.27 2.03
CA PRO A 47 7.64 1.74 2.09
C PRO A 47 8.35 1.36 3.40
N GLY A 48 7.61 0.86 4.40
CA GLY A 48 8.11 0.38 5.69
C GLY A 48 7.82 1.33 6.84
N ASN A 49 8.28 0.97 8.03
CA ASN A 49 8.30 1.89 9.16
C ASN A 49 9.50 2.82 8.97
N LEU A 50 9.27 4.12 8.76
CA LEU A 50 10.32 5.07 8.42
C LEU A 50 10.46 6.15 9.47
N SER A 51 11.70 6.50 9.77
CA SER A 51 12.06 7.68 10.55
C SER A 51 11.82 8.91 9.67
N SER A 52 10.56 9.33 9.66
CA SER A 52 10.03 10.45 8.89
C SER A 52 9.21 11.35 9.81
N ASP A 53 8.79 12.50 9.29
CA ASP A 53 7.99 13.45 10.05
C ASP A 53 6.55 12.96 10.35
N LEU A 54 6.15 11.77 9.89
CA LEU A 54 4.83 11.18 10.16
C LEU A 54 4.51 11.14 11.67
N TYR A 55 5.52 10.86 12.49
CA TYR A 55 5.40 10.77 13.95
C TYR A 55 6.07 11.95 14.68
N ARG A 56 6.21 13.12 14.04
CA ARG A 56 6.91 14.28 14.65
C ARG A 56 6.28 14.77 15.96
N GLU A 57 4.98 14.57 16.14
CA GLU A 57 4.23 14.94 17.36
C GLU A 57 4.15 13.81 18.38
N ALA A 58 4.67 12.62 18.04
CA ALA A 58 4.69 11.50 18.98
C ALA A 58 5.61 11.80 20.16
N ALA A 59 5.17 11.45 21.37
CA ALA A 59 5.91 11.69 22.60
C ALA A 59 5.93 10.44 23.51
N GLY A 60 6.82 10.48 24.50
CA GLY A 60 6.93 9.45 25.53
C GLY A 60 7.26 8.05 24.97
N ALA A 61 6.67 7.02 25.57
CA ALA A 61 6.93 5.63 25.20
C ALA A 61 6.58 5.31 23.73
N PHE A 62 5.59 5.99 23.16
CA PHE A 62 5.22 5.79 21.76
C PHE A 62 6.31 6.28 20.80
N LYS A 63 6.95 7.43 21.08
CA LYS A 63 8.07 7.93 20.28
C LYS A 63 9.26 6.96 20.33
N VAL A 64 9.59 6.45 21.52
CA VAL A 64 10.66 5.45 21.68
C VAL A 64 10.37 4.18 20.89
N LEU A 65 9.12 3.71 20.91
CA LEU A 65 8.72 2.54 20.12
C LEU A 65 8.87 2.81 18.61
N VAL A 66 8.37 3.95 18.13
CA VAL A 66 8.50 4.36 16.73
C VAL A 66 9.97 4.40 16.32
N ASP A 67 10.83 5.03 17.12
CA ASP A 67 12.26 5.15 16.82
C ASP A 67 12.96 3.79 16.80
N MET A 68 12.57 2.86 17.66
CA MET A 68 13.15 1.51 17.73
C MET A 68 12.80 0.65 16.50
N VAL A 69 11.61 0.83 15.93
CA VAL A 69 11.11 -0.01 14.82
C VAL A 69 11.21 0.66 13.45
N SER A 70 11.70 1.89 13.40
CA SER A 70 11.80 2.68 12.18
C SER A 70 13.16 2.53 11.50
N TYR A 71 13.14 2.59 10.18
CA TYR A 71 14.30 2.58 9.31
C TYR A 71 14.57 3.98 8.74
N PRO A 72 15.79 4.24 8.22
CA PRO A 72 16.06 5.47 7.47
C PRO A 72 15.08 5.64 6.30
N GLN A 73 14.61 6.87 6.09
CA GLN A 73 13.59 7.22 5.09
C GLN A 73 14.00 6.89 3.64
N GLU A 74 15.30 6.84 3.37
CA GLU A 74 15.89 6.50 2.08
C GLU A 74 15.49 5.09 1.62
N TYR A 75 15.28 4.17 2.55
CA TYR A 75 14.83 2.81 2.21
C TYR A 75 13.36 2.79 1.75
N GLY A 76 12.55 3.69 2.31
CA GLY A 76 11.20 3.93 1.82
C GLY A 76 11.21 4.49 0.40
N ALA A 77 12.04 5.50 0.16
CA ALA A 77 12.21 6.08 -1.18
C ALA A 77 12.64 5.02 -2.21
N CYS A 78 13.55 4.09 -1.85
CA CYS A 78 13.91 2.97 -2.73
C CYS A 78 12.71 2.09 -3.09
N THR A 79 11.75 1.91 -2.18
CA THR A 79 10.53 1.15 -2.44
C THR A 79 9.65 1.85 -3.47
N GLU A 80 9.46 3.16 -3.33
CA GLU A 80 8.70 3.98 -4.27
C GLU A 80 9.36 4.00 -5.66
N LEU A 81 10.68 4.21 -5.70
CA LEU A 81 11.45 4.21 -6.95
C LEU A 81 11.43 2.85 -7.63
N PHE A 82 11.53 1.76 -6.87
CA PHE A 82 11.38 0.41 -7.41
C PHE A 82 9.99 0.22 -8.03
N ALA A 83 8.92 0.61 -7.31
CA ALA A 83 7.55 0.49 -7.80
C ALA A 83 7.27 1.35 -9.05
N GLY A 84 7.94 2.50 -9.19
CA GLY A 84 7.75 3.41 -10.33
C GLY A 84 8.62 3.12 -11.54
N PHE A 85 9.83 2.58 -11.35
CA PHE A 85 10.85 2.52 -12.40
C PHE A 85 11.48 1.15 -12.63
N SER A 86 11.23 0.16 -11.77
CA SER A 86 11.82 -1.17 -11.96
C SER A 86 11.26 -1.83 -13.23
N PRO A 87 12.11 -2.47 -14.06
CA PRO A 87 11.66 -3.27 -15.19
C PRO A 87 10.87 -4.51 -14.74
N GLU A 88 10.92 -4.86 -13.45
CA GLU A 88 10.08 -5.90 -12.87
C GLU A 88 8.63 -5.45 -12.70
N ILE A 89 8.31 -4.16 -12.83
CA ILE A 89 6.94 -3.65 -12.71
C ILE A 89 6.31 -3.61 -14.09
N MET A 90 5.43 -4.56 -14.36
CA MET A 90 4.84 -4.78 -15.67
C MET A 90 3.33 -5.02 -15.57
N ILE A 91 2.61 -4.90 -16.69
CA ILE A 91 1.15 -5.05 -16.70
C ILE A 91 0.72 -6.46 -16.25
N GLU A 92 1.56 -7.46 -16.47
CA GLU A 92 1.37 -8.85 -16.07
C GLU A 92 1.24 -8.98 -14.56
N ASN A 93 2.07 -8.24 -13.81
CA ASN A 93 2.09 -8.23 -12.35
C ASN A 93 1.30 -7.08 -11.71
N SER A 94 0.56 -6.30 -12.50
CA SER A 94 -0.44 -5.34 -11.99
C SER A 94 -1.39 -6.02 -11.00
N GLY A 95 -1.52 -5.44 -9.80
CA GLY A 95 -2.23 -6.03 -8.67
C GLY A 95 -1.37 -6.85 -7.70
N SER A 96 -0.08 -7.05 -7.99
CA SER A 96 0.92 -7.55 -7.02
C SER A 96 1.27 -6.46 -5.99
N TRP A 97 2.10 -6.78 -5.01
CA TRP A 97 2.43 -5.87 -3.92
C TRP A 97 3.94 -5.62 -3.84
N VAL A 98 4.35 -4.36 -3.77
CA VAL A 98 5.74 -4.00 -3.45
C VAL A 98 5.87 -3.82 -1.95
N ILE A 99 6.66 -4.69 -1.32
CA ILE A 99 6.95 -4.62 0.12
C ILE A 99 8.24 -3.84 0.37
N PRO A 100 8.49 -3.37 1.61
CA PRO A 100 9.78 -2.77 1.95
C PRO A 100 10.87 -3.83 1.70
N PHE A 101 12.05 -3.53 1.16
CA PHE A 101 12.53 -2.27 0.61
C PHE A 101 12.77 -2.44 -0.89
N GLY A 102 11.70 -2.37 -1.69
CA GLY A 102 11.73 -2.59 -3.14
C GLY A 102 11.73 -4.07 -3.53
N ARG A 103 10.79 -4.84 -2.98
CA ARG A 103 10.63 -6.26 -3.35
C ARG A 103 9.22 -6.53 -3.84
N LEU A 104 9.10 -7.15 -5.01
CA LEU A 104 7.81 -7.58 -5.54
C LEU A 104 7.37 -8.89 -4.88
N MET A 105 6.16 -8.92 -4.37
CA MET A 105 5.55 -10.10 -3.75
C MET A 105 4.13 -10.31 -4.27
N PRO A 106 3.67 -11.56 -4.40
CA PRO A 106 2.26 -11.83 -4.68
C PRO A 106 1.40 -11.36 -3.50
N ILE A 107 0.18 -10.92 -3.81
CA ILE A 107 -0.82 -10.67 -2.77
C ILE A 107 -1.24 -12.00 -2.12
N ARG A 108 -1.88 -11.93 -0.95
CA ARG A 108 -2.40 -13.13 -0.30
C ARG A 108 -3.39 -13.85 -1.23
N LYS A 109 -3.28 -15.18 -1.32
CA LYS A 109 -4.10 -16.03 -2.20
C LYS A 109 -5.61 -15.89 -1.98
N ASP A 110 -6.05 -15.49 -0.79
CA ASP A 110 -7.47 -15.27 -0.51
C ASP A 110 -8.04 -13.99 -1.13
N LEU A 111 -7.17 -13.07 -1.56
CA LEU A 111 -7.52 -11.76 -2.13
C LEU A 111 -7.35 -11.68 -3.65
N GLU A 112 -6.70 -12.68 -4.26
CA GLU A 112 -6.61 -12.86 -5.71
C GLU A 112 -7.99 -12.99 -6.37
#